data_AF-A0A834W6E2-F1
#
_entry.id   AF-A0A834W6E2-F1
#
_cell.length_a   1.000
_cell.length_b   1.000
_cell.length_c   1.000
_cell.angle_alpha   90.00
_cell.angle_beta   90.00
_cell.angle_gamma   90.00
#
_symmetry.space_group_name_H-M   'P 1'
#
loop_
_entity.id
_entity.type
_entity.pdbx_description
1 polymer ?
#
loop_
_entity_poly.entity_id
_entity_poly.type
_entity_poly.pdbx_seq_one_letter_code
_entity_poly.pdbx_strand_id
1 'polypeptide(L)' 'MGRVQRIRGRFYDSERHVKNLINLEELEEKDNEGIEVPYHDFETILAATDNFSDENMVGRGGYGPVYKVNDFA' A
#
# COMPACT_ATOMS: atom_id res chain seq x y z
N MET A 1 20.44 -34.47 -47.64
CA MET A 1 21.19 -34.94 -46.45
C MET A 1 21.65 -33.73 -45.65
N GLY A 2 21.18 -33.57 -44.41
CA GLY A 2 21.62 -32.47 -43.52
C GLY A 2 20.53 -32.06 -42.52
N ARG A 3 20.26 -32.91 -41.52
CA ARG A 3 19.40 -32.55 -40.38
C ARG A 3 20.19 -31.60 -39.47
N VAL A 4 19.79 -30.33 -39.37
CA VAL A 4 20.31 -29.42 -38.34
C VAL A 4 19.55 -29.71 -37.04
N GLN A 5 20.25 -30.31 -36.09
CA GLN A 5 19.71 -30.73 -34.81
C GLN A 5 19.94 -29.63 -33.75
N ARG A 6 18.83 -29.16 -33.16
CA ARG A 6 18.67 -28.70 -31.77
C ARG A 6 19.72 -27.70 -31.20
N ILE A 7 19.45 -26.40 -31.34
CA ILE A 7 19.98 -25.34 -30.47
C ILE A 7 18.83 -24.55 -29.81
N ARG A 8 17.80 -25.26 -29.31
CA ARG A 8 16.76 -24.62 -28.47
C ARG A 8 16.92 -24.95 -26.98
N GLY A 9 17.64 -26.01 -26.62
CA GLY A 9 17.73 -26.48 -25.23
C GLY A 9 18.72 -25.74 -24.31
N ARG A 10 19.69 -24.99 -24.84
CA ARG A 10 20.71 -24.31 -24.01
C ARG A 10 20.31 -22.93 -23.51
N PHE A 11 19.35 -22.28 -24.16
CA PHE A 11 18.92 -20.93 -23.79
C PHE A 11 17.91 -20.92 -22.62
N TYR A 12 17.15 -22.01 -22.44
CA TYR A 12 16.21 -22.15 -21.31
C TYR A 12 16.89 -22.32 -19.95
N ASP A 13 18.13 -22.83 -19.91
CA ASP A 13 18.87 -23.08 -18.67
C ASP A 13 19.44 -21.79 -18.08
N SER A 14 19.86 -20.88 -18.95
CA SER A 14 20.28 -19.52 -18.61
C SER A 14 19.13 -18.68 -18.07
N GLU A 15 17.91 -18.79 -18.61
CA GLU A 15 16.74 -18.08 -18.09
C GLU A 15 16.35 -18.53 -16.67
N ARG A 16 16.48 -19.84 -16.39
CA ARG A 16 16.25 -20.39 -15.05
C ARG A 16 17.29 -19.91 -14.04
N HIS A 17 18.55 -19.81 -14.46
CA HIS A 17 19.61 -19.26 -13.62
C HIS A 17 19.42 -17.77 -13.32
N VAL A 18 18.98 -16.97 -14.30
CA VAL A 18 18.72 -15.54 -14.09
C VAL A 18 17.55 -15.31 -13.12
N LYS A 19 16.50 -16.15 -13.18
CA LYS A 19 15.36 -16.11 -12.25
C LYS A 19 15.69 -16.52 -10.81
N ASN A 20 16.75 -17.28 -10.60
CA ASN A 20 17.22 -17.65 -9.26
C ASN A 20 18.22 -16.63 -8.69
N LEU A 21 18.92 -15.88 -9.55
CA LEU A 21 19.85 -14.82 -9.15
C LEU A 21 19.12 -13.53 -8.79
N ILE A 22 18.00 -13.27 -9.47
CA ILE A 22 17.06 -12.20 -9.16
C ILE A 22 15.90 -12.91 -8.49
N ASN A 23 15.83 -12.94 -7.17
CA ASN A 23 14.67 -13.47 -6.43
C ASN A 23 13.40 -12.67 -6.80
N LEU A 24 12.85 -12.91 -7.99
CA LEU A 24 11.73 -12.16 -8.54
C LEU A 24 10.46 -12.42 -7.73
N GLU A 25 10.40 -13.55 -7.02
CA GLU A 25 9.39 -13.86 -6.00
C GLU A 25 9.46 -12.93 -4.77
N GLU A 26 10.64 -12.38 -4.42
CA GLU A 26 10.79 -11.37 -3.36
C GLU A 26 10.58 -9.92 -3.86
N LEU A 27 10.51 -9.74 -5.18
CA LEU A 27 10.26 -8.44 -5.83
C LEU A 27 8.81 -8.26 -6.27
N GLU A 28 7.92 -9.20 -5.93
CA GLU A 28 6.49 -8.89 -5.91
C GLU A 28 6.29 -7.82 -4.83
N GLU A 29 6.30 -6.57 -5.27
CA GLU A 29 5.93 -5.40 -4.48
C GLU A 29 4.61 -5.73 -3.76
N LYS A 30 4.65 -5.76 -2.42
CA LYS A 30 3.47 -5.76 -1.55
C LYS A 30 2.64 -4.46 -1.69
N ASP A 31 2.78 -3.75 -2.80
CA ASP A 31 2.07 -2.53 -3.15
C ASP A 31 0.57 -2.79 -3.43
N ASN A 32 0.16 -4.06 -3.48
CA ASN A 32 -1.25 -4.45 -3.53
C ASN A 32 -1.91 -4.59 -2.15
N GLU A 33 -1.15 -4.49 -1.06
CA GLU A 33 -1.70 -4.32 0.30
C GLU A 33 -1.76 -2.82 0.60
N GLY A 34 -2.61 -2.09 -0.12
CA GLY A 34 -2.85 -0.67 0.15
C GLY A 34 -3.17 -0.44 1.63
N ILE A 35 -2.82 0.72 2.18
CA ILE A 35 -3.19 1.09 3.56
C ILE A 35 -4.71 1.03 3.65
N GLU A 36 -5.25 0.14 4.48
CA GLU A 36 -6.67 0.17 4.83
C GLU A 36 -6.93 1.47 5.59
N VAL A 37 -7.61 2.41 4.93
CA VAL A 37 -8.09 3.63 5.56
C VAL A 37 -9.44 3.33 6.18
N PRO A 38 -9.60 3.44 7.52
CA PRO A 38 -10.89 3.25 8.16
C PRO A 38 -11.93 4.22 7.60
N TYR A 39 -13.11 3.70 7.28
CA TYR A 39 -14.26 4.51 6.90
C TYR A 39 -15.04 4.90 8.16
N HIS A 40 -15.33 6.19 8.30
CA HIS A 40 -16.22 6.72 9.32
C HIS A 40 -17.30 7.58 8.64
N ASP A 41 -18.54 7.47 9.09
CA ASP A 41 -19.60 8.40 8.67
C ASP A 41 -19.43 9.77 9.33
N PHE A 42 -20.15 10.76 8.80
CA PHE A 42 -20.01 12.13 9.27
C PHE A 42 -20.56 12.29 10.69
N GLU A 43 -21.62 11.55 11.04
CA GLU A 43 -22.21 11.52 12.37
C GLU A 43 -21.20 11.06 13.43
N THR A 44 -20.37 10.06 13.13
CA THR A 44 -19.28 9.58 13.99
C THR A 44 -18.25 10.69 14.21
N ILE A 45 -17.88 11.42 13.14
CA ILE A 45 -16.92 12.54 13.24
C ILE A 45 -17.50 13.67 14.12
N LEU A 46 -18.79 13.99 13.97
CA LEU A 46 -19.46 14.99 14.79
C LEU A 46 -19.49 14.57 16.26
N ALA A 47 -19.86 13.32 16.56
CA ALA A 47 -19.87 12.81 17.93
C ALA A 47 -18.48 12.83 18.56
N ALA A 48 -17.46 12.37 17.83
CA ALA A 48 -16.08 12.31 18.32
C ALA A 48 -15.47 13.68 18.63
N THR A 49 -15.90 14.72 17.91
CA THR A 49 -15.38 16.09 18.04
C THR A 49 -16.26 17.03 18.86
N ASP A 50 -17.39 16.53 19.40
CA ASP A 50 -18.44 17.35 20.00
C ASP A 50 -18.86 18.50 19.06
N ASN A 51 -19.28 18.12 17.84
CA ASN A 51 -19.68 19.03 16.78
C ASN A 51 -18.63 20.12 16.48
N PHE A 52 -17.36 19.72 16.40
CA PHE A 52 -16.21 20.62 16.22
C PHE A 52 -16.10 21.73 17.28
N SER A 53 -16.40 21.40 18.54
CA SER A 53 -16.26 22.32 19.68
C SER A 53 -14.86 22.91 19.77
N ASP A 54 -14.77 24.23 20.01
CA ASP A 54 -13.50 24.93 20.21
C ASP A 54 -12.74 24.42 21.43
N GLU A 55 -13.42 23.78 22.39
CA GLU A 55 -12.78 23.13 23.55
C GLU A 55 -11.86 21.97 23.14
N ASN A 56 -12.14 21.35 21.99
CA ASN A 56 -11.35 20.25 21.42
C ASN A 56 -10.29 20.73 20.41
N MET A 57 -10.26 22.03 20.05
CA MET A 57 -9.28 22.55 19.10
C MET A 57 -7.88 22.58 19.71
N VAL A 58 -6.93 21.88 19.07
CA VAL A 58 -5.52 21.86 19.51
C VAL A 58 -4.64 22.85 18.75
N GLY A 59 -5.10 23.32 17.59
CA GLY A 59 -4.38 24.33 16.82
C GLY A 59 -5.01 24.64 15.46
N ARG A 60 -4.46 25.66 14.79
CA ARG A 60 -4.87 26.07 13.45
C ARG A 60 -3.65 26.46 12.61
N GLY A 61 -3.57 25.95 11.39
CA GLY A 61 -2.50 26.26 10.43
C GLY A 61 -3.02 26.51 9.02
N GLY A 62 -2.12 26.54 8.04
CA GLY A 62 -2.47 26.73 6.62
C GLY A 62 -3.38 25.64 6.04
N TYR A 63 -3.51 24.50 6.73
CA TYR A 63 -4.34 23.36 6.35
C TYR A 63 -5.70 23.32 7.08
N GLY A 64 -5.98 24.29 7.96
CA GLY A 64 -7.23 24.36 8.73
C GLY A 64 -7.04 24.09 10.24
N PRO A 65 -8.17 24.04 10.98
CA PRO A 65 -8.19 23.68 12.39
C PRO A 65 -7.97 22.17 12.59
N VAL A 66 -7.34 21.82 13.71
CA VAL A 66 -7.12 20.43 14.16
C VAL A 66 -7.83 20.24 15.49
N TYR A 67 -8.62 19.18 15.60
CA TYR A 67 -9.40 18.85 16.77
C TYR A 67 -8.93 17.53 17.37
N LYS A 68 -8.87 17.46 18.69
CA LYS A 68 -8.71 16.21 19.44
C LYS A 68 -10.08 15.53 19.54
N VAL A 69 -10.10 14.21 19.34
CA VAL A 69 -11.31 13.40 19.52
C VAL A 69 -11.41 12.86 20.93
N ASN A 70 -12.62 12.68 21.43
CA ASN A 70 -12.89 11.99 22.69
C ASN A 70 -13.04 10.48 22.42
N ASP A 71 -12.36 9.64 23.21
CA ASP A 71 -12.20 8.19 23.00
C ASP A 71 -13.48 7.34 23.19
N PHE A 72 -14.67 7.93 23.04
CA PHE A 72 -15.96 7.27 23.30
C PHE A 72 -17.01 7.45 22.19
N ALA A 73 -16.60 7.83 20.98
CA ALA A 73 -17.43 7.71 19.77
C ALA A 73 -17.16 6.39 19.05
#